data_AF-F4CBZ6-F1
#
_entry.id   AF-F4CBZ6-F1
#
_cell.length_a   1.000
_cell.length_b   1.000
_cell.length_c   1.000
_cell.angle_alpha   90.00
_cell.angle_beta   90.00
_cell.angle_gamma   90.00
#
_symmetry.space_group_name_H-M   'P 1'
#
loop_
_entity.id
_entity.type
_entity.pdbx_description
1 polymer ?
#
loop_
_entity_poly.entity_id
_entity_poly.type
_entity_poly.pdbx_seq_one_letter_code
_entity_poly.pdbx_strand_id
1 'polypeptide(L)'
;MADNKNESYLPVPWEYREVVEEEISKRSRGKIFFFDANNQVAEAKGSITRIEEKKSEGVFVVLDTGSEIRIDRIITLFGKIGAAYNEYDAYANACLDCLGGYEKEDL
;
A
#
# COMPACT_ATOMS: atom_id res chain seq x y z
N MET A 1 19.25 15.58 17.84
CA MET A 1 19.11 14.51 16.83
C MET A 1 18.05 13.54 17.33
N ALA A 2 16.82 13.62 16.80
CA ALA A 2 15.79 12.60 16.94
C ALA A 2 14.63 13.01 16.00
N ASP A 3 14.76 12.71 14.71
CA ASP A 3 13.61 12.67 13.80
C ASP A 3 12.88 11.37 14.11
N ASN A 4 11.99 11.43 15.10
CA ASN A 4 11.13 10.32 15.47
C ASN A 4 9.98 10.28 14.45
N LYS A 5 10.22 9.67 13.28
CA LYS A 5 9.16 9.24 12.36
C LYS A 5 8.34 8.16 13.05
N ASN A 6 7.47 8.59 13.96
CA ASN A 6 6.41 7.76 14.50
C ASN A 6 5.42 7.59 13.36
N GLU A 7 5.62 6.56 12.55
CA GLU A 7 4.64 6.05 11.60
C GLU A 7 3.45 5.54 12.41
N SER A 8 2.59 6.47 12.85
CA SER A 8 1.41 6.18 13.65
C SER A 8 0.62 5.10 12.95
N TYR A 9 0.64 3.92 13.56
CA TYR A 9 0.06 2.73 13.00
C TYR A 9 -1.44 2.96 12.74
N LEU A 10 -1.85 2.96 11.48
CA LEU A 10 -3.26 3.05 11.13
C LEU A 10 -3.91 1.70 11.47
N PRO A 11 -5.03 1.70 12.22
CA PRO A 11 -5.72 0.47 12.56
C PRO A 11 -6.22 -0.19 11.28
N VAL A 12 -5.61 -1.32 10.92
CA VAL A 12 -6.03 -2.13 9.77
C VAL A 12 -7.41 -2.71 10.10
N PRO A 13 -8.45 -2.43 9.30
CA PRO A 13 -9.78 -2.98 9.53
C PRO A 13 -9.75 -4.50 9.39
N TRP A 14 -10.47 -5.19 10.27
CA TRP A 14 -10.53 -6.66 10.30
C TRP A 14 -10.91 -7.28 8.95
N GLU A 15 -11.79 -6.61 8.20
CA GLU A 15 -12.21 -7.05 6.87
C GLU A 15 -11.04 -7.23 5.89
N TYR A 16 -9.98 -6.42 6.03
CA TYR A 16 -8.81 -6.54 5.17
C TYR A 16 -8.01 -7.82 5.46
N ARG A 17 -8.03 -8.26 6.71
CA ARG A 17 -7.41 -9.52 7.13
C ARG A 17 -8.15 -10.71 6.53
N GLU A 18 -9.48 -10.69 6.55
CA GLU A 18 -10.30 -11.73 5.94
C GLU A 18 -10.07 -11.84 4.44
N VAL A 19 -9.97 -10.71 3.72
CA VAL A 19 -9.64 -10.71 2.29
C VAL A 19 -8.27 -11.34 2.04
N VAL A 20 -7.26 -11.01 2.84
CA VAL A 20 -5.92 -11.60 2.68
C VAL A 20 -5.93 -13.09 3.02
N GLU A 21 -6.63 -13.51 4.08
CA GLU A 21 -6.77 -14.93 4.45
C GLU A 21 -7.53 -15.75 3.38
N GLU A 22 -8.54 -15.16 2.74
CA GLU A 22 -9.20 -15.75 1.58
C GLU A 22 -8.24 -15.95 0.40
N GLU A 23 -7.41 -14.94 0.09
CA GLU A 23 -6.43 -15.03 -0.99
C GLU A 23 -5.31 -16.06 -0.68
N ILE A 24 -4.93 -16.21 0.60
CA ILE A 24 -4.04 -17.29 1.07
C ILE A 24 -4.69 -18.66 0.82
N SER A 25 -5.97 -18.83 1.20
CA SER A 25 -6.71 -20.07 0.98
C SER A 25 -6.86 -20.41 -0.50
N LYS A 26 -7.05 -19.40 -1.35
CA LYS A 26 -7.09 -19.58 -2.81
C LYS A 26 -5.73 -19.88 -3.43
N ARG A 27 -4.64 -19.73 -2.66
CA ARG A 27 -3.25 -19.77 -3.16
C ARG A 27 -3.07 -18.85 -4.37
N SER A 28 -3.73 -17.69 -4.35
CA SER A 28 -3.62 -16.71 -5.41
C SER A 28 -2.17 -16.29 -5.56
N ARG A 29 -1.67 -16.31 -6.79
CA ARG A 29 -0.35 -15.78 -7.14
C ARG A 29 -0.54 -14.59 -8.04
N GLY A 30 0.09 -13.48 -7.69
CA GLY A 30 -0.01 -12.29 -8.50
C GLY A 30 1.00 -11.24 -8.10
N LYS A 31 0.77 -10.03 -8.59
CA LYS A 31 1.57 -8.86 -8.28
C LYS A 31 0.91 -8.03 -7.18
N ILE A 32 1.73 -7.46 -6.33
CA ILE A 32 1.35 -6.57 -5.25
C ILE A 32 2.17 -5.30 -5.44
N PHE A 33 1.50 -4.17 -5.52
CA PHE A 33 2.12 -2.85 -5.56
C PHE A 33 2.00 -2.21 -4.20
N PHE A 34 3.09 -1.65 -3.68
CA PHE A 34 3.15 -1.07 -2.34
C PHE A 34 4.15 0.08 -2.29
N PHE A 35 4.04 0.91 -1.24
CA PHE A 35 5.01 1.96 -0.97
C PHE A 35 6.17 1.45 -0.10
N ASP A 36 7.39 1.51 -0.64
CA ASP A 36 8.62 1.18 0.08
C ASP A 36 8.93 2.21 1.18
N ALA A 37 9.92 1.94 2.04
CA ALA A 37 10.38 2.86 3.09
C ALA A 37 10.72 4.28 2.57
N ASN A 38 11.14 4.37 1.30
CA ASN A 38 11.42 5.64 0.62
C ASN A 38 10.18 6.34 0.03
N ASN A 39 8.98 5.83 0.34
CA ASN A 39 7.71 6.29 -0.22
C ASN A 39 7.62 6.18 -1.76
N GLN A 40 8.36 5.23 -2.33
CA GLN A 40 8.35 4.94 -3.76
C GLN A 40 7.50 3.70 -4.04
N VAL A 41 6.86 3.68 -5.21
CA VAL A 41 6.07 2.53 -5.66
C VAL A 41 7.02 1.37 -5.98
N ALA A 42 6.92 0.31 -5.20
CA ALA A 42 7.60 -0.95 -5.43
C ALA A 42 6.59 -2.03 -5.82
N GLU A 43 7.06 -3.05 -6.54
CA GLU A 43 6.25 -4.22 -6.87
C GLU A 43 6.90 -5.49 -6.33
N ALA A 44 6.07 -6.39 -5.82
CA ALA A 44 6.46 -7.75 -5.48
C ALA A 44 5.53 -8.74 -6.20
N LYS A 45 6.09 -9.86 -6.65
CA LYS A 45 5.32 -10.94 -7.30
C LYS A 45 5.46 -12.21 -6.47
N GLY A 46 4.36 -12.71 -5.96
CA GLY A 46 4.35 -13.89 -5.11
C GLY A 46 2.96 -14.37 -4.76
N SER A 47 2.92 -15.38 -3.91
CA SER A 47 1.71 -15.82 -3.22
C SER A 47 1.87 -15.47 -1.76
N ILE A 48 0.78 -15.04 -1.11
CA ILE A 48 0.80 -14.73 0.32
C ILE A 48 0.80 -16.07 1.05
N THR A 49 1.80 -16.27 1.90
CA THR A 49 1.96 -17.49 2.70
C THR A 49 1.33 -17.31 4.08
N ARG A 50 1.50 -16.13 4.67
CA ARG A 50 0.97 -15.82 6.01
C ARG A 50 0.89 -14.31 6.25
N ILE A 51 0.16 -13.95 7.29
CA ILE A 51 0.09 -12.60 7.85
C ILE A 51 0.85 -12.59 9.17
N GLU A 52 1.74 -11.62 9.36
CA GLU A 52 2.49 -11.38 10.59
C GLU A 52 2.01 -10.07 11.21
N GLU A 53 1.49 -10.13 12.44
CA GLU A 53 1.09 -8.95 13.19
C GLU A 53 2.15 -8.62 14.26
N LYS A 54 2.78 -7.46 14.11
CA LYS A 54 3.72 -6.90 15.07
C LYS A 54 3.05 -5.77 15.83
N LYS A 55 2.81 -5.97 17.13
CA LYS A 55 2.08 -5.04 18.01
C LYS A 55 2.53 -3.57 17.98
N SER A 56 3.78 -3.28 17.58
CA SER A 56 4.32 -1.91 17.50
C SER A 56 4.71 -1.44 16.10
N GLU A 57 4.73 -2.32 15.10
CA GLU A 57 5.17 -2.00 13.73
C GLU A 57 4.04 -2.15 12.71
N GLY A 58 3.11 -3.08 12.99
CA GLY A 58 1.91 -3.27 12.22
C GLY A 58 1.64 -4.65 11.69
N VAL A 59 0.72 -4.74 10.73
CA VAL A 59 0.36 -5.99 10.06
C VAL A 59 1.09 -6.07 8.72
N PHE A 60 1.79 -7.17 8.52
CA PHE A 60 2.62 -7.48 7.37
C PHE A 60 2.09 -8.73 6.67
N VAL A 61 2.13 -8.75 5.34
CA VAL A 61 1.96 -9.96 4.53
C VAL A 61 3.31 -10.51 4.16
N VAL A 62 3.48 -11.82 4.35
CA VAL A 62 4.70 -12.54 3.97
C VAL A 62 4.42 -13.32 2.71
N LEU A 63 5.23 -13.07 1.68
CA LEU A 63 5.18 -13.80 0.43
C LEU A 63 6.04 -15.07 0.49
N ASP A 64 5.70 -16.04 -0.34
CA ASP A 64 6.50 -17.26 -0.57
C ASP A 64 7.96 -16.96 -0.98
N THR A 65 8.20 -15.79 -1.58
CA THR A 65 9.55 -15.31 -1.93
C THR A 65 10.38 -14.86 -0.72
N GLY A 66 9.78 -14.82 0.48
CA GLY A 66 10.38 -14.27 1.69
C GLY A 66 10.26 -12.74 1.81
N SER A 67 9.49 -12.10 0.93
CA SER A 67 9.25 -10.66 0.97
C SER A 67 8.17 -10.32 1.99
N GLU A 68 8.42 -9.34 2.85
CA GLU A 68 7.49 -8.86 3.87
C GLU A 68 6.98 -7.46 3.48
N ILE A 69 5.66 -7.28 3.42
CA ILE A 69 5.04 -6.04 2.95
C ILE A 69 4.00 -5.60 3.98
N ARG A 70 4.07 -4.36 4.46
CA ARG A 70 3.06 -3.79 5.37
C ARG A 70 1.73 -3.59 4.65
N ILE A 71 0.64 -4.11 5.20
CA ILE A 71 -0.71 -4.02 4.60
C ILE A 71 -1.13 -2.57 4.37
N ASP A 72 -0.87 -1.73 5.36
CA ASP A 72 -1.14 -0.29 5.34
C ASP A 72 -0.57 0.43 4.11
N ARG A 73 0.55 -0.07 3.57
CA ARG A 73 1.27 0.54 2.43
C ARG A 73 0.95 -0.11 1.08
N ILE A 74 0.04 -1.09 1.04
CA ILE A 74 -0.33 -1.78 -0.18
C ILE A 74 -1.27 -0.91 -0.99
N ILE A 75 -0.89 -0.63 -2.24
CA ILE A 75 -1.68 0.12 -3.23
C ILE A 75 -2.65 -0.82 -3.95
N THR A 76 -2.15 -1.98 -4.40
CA THR A 76 -2.99 -3.03 -4.98
C THR A 76 -2.47 -4.40 -4.63
N LEU A 77 -3.38 -5.34 -4.37
CA LEU A 77 -3.11 -6.73 -4.03
C LEU A 77 -3.80 -7.63 -5.03
N PHE A 78 -3.03 -8.30 -5.89
CA PHE A 78 -3.58 -9.19 -6.94
C PHE A 78 -4.64 -8.54 -7.84
N GLY A 79 -4.49 -7.24 -8.11
CA GLY A 79 -5.45 -6.46 -8.91
C GLY A 79 -6.67 -5.97 -8.12
N LYS A 80 -6.78 -6.28 -6.82
CA LYS A 80 -7.74 -5.67 -5.91
C LYS A 80 -7.16 -4.41 -5.27
N ILE A 81 -8.00 -3.42 -5.02
CA ILE A 81 -7.59 -2.14 -4.42
C ILE A 81 -7.10 -2.30 -2.98
N GLY A 82 -5.93 -1.72 -2.73
CA GLY A 82 -5.18 -1.67 -1.48
C GLY A 82 -5.73 -0.70 -0.45
N ALA A 83 -5.24 -0.77 0.80
CA ALA A 83 -5.47 0.28 1.80
C ALA A 83 -4.88 1.63 1.38
N ALA A 84 -3.68 1.63 0.78
CA ALA A 84 -3.00 2.83 0.28
C ALA A 84 -3.46 3.26 -1.12
N TYR A 85 -4.51 2.63 -1.69
CA TYR A 85 -5.01 3.00 -3.01
C TYR A 85 -5.50 4.44 -3.05
N ASN A 86 -6.18 4.91 -2.00
CA ASN A 86 -6.65 6.30 -1.92
C ASN A 86 -5.50 7.30 -1.91
N GLU A 87 -4.38 6.99 -1.28
CA GLU A 87 -3.19 7.87 -1.29
C GLU A 87 -2.53 7.89 -2.67
N TYR A 88 -2.43 6.74 -3.34
CA TYR A 88 -1.93 6.67 -4.71
C TYR A 88 -2.84 7.42 -5.69
N ASP A 89 -4.16 7.29 -5.55
CA ASP A 89 -5.16 7.99 -6.37
C ASP A 89 -5.09 9.51 -6.14
N ALA A 90 -4.95 9.96 -4.89
CA ALA A 90 -4.75 11.37 -4.56
C ALA A 90 -3.42 11.91 -5.11
N TYR A 91 -2.33 11.14 -5.05
CA TYR A 91 -1.04 11.51 -5.61
C TYR A 91 -1.08 11.57 -7.15
N ALA A 92 -1.80 10.67 -7.81
CA ALA A 92 -2.03 10.70 -9.25
C ALA A 92 -2.91 11.90 -9.66
N ASN A 93 -3.92 12.24 -8.86
CA ASN A 93 -4.76 13.41 -9.09
C ASN A 93 -4.06 14.75 -8.80
N ALA A 94 -2.98 14.77 -8.02
CA ALA A 94 -2.22 16.00 -7.78
C ALA A 94 -1.53 16.56 -9.04
N CYS A 95 -1.29 15.72 -10.07
CA CYS A 95 -0.82 16.20 -11.37
C CYS A 95 -1.93 16.84 -12.23
N LEU A 96 -3.21 16.64 -11.90
CA LEU A 96 -4.34 17.28 -12.59
C LEU A 96 -4.60 18.71 -12.08
N ASP A 97 -4.11 19.07 -10.89
CA ASP A 97 -4.34 20.38 -10.28
C ASP A 97 -3.33 21.46 -10.73
N CYS A 98 -2.23 21.08 -11.40
CA CYS A 98 -1.15 22.05 -11.73
C CYS A 98 -1.18 22.61 -13.17
N LEU A 99 -2.21 22.32 -13.96
CA LEU A 99 -2.44 22.93 -15.28
C LEU A 99 -3.84 23.57 -15.44
N GLY A 100 -4.64 23.64 -14.39
CA GLY A 100 -6.03 24.11 -14.40
C GLY A 100 -6.22 25.62 -14.19
N GLY A 101 -5.23 26.47 -14.50
CA GLY A 101 -5.37 27.90 -14.22
C GLY A 101 -4.26 28.80 -14.75
N TYR A 102 -3.82 28.62 -16.01
CA TYR A 102 -3.23 29.73 -16.76
C TYR A 102 -4.18 30.11 -17.89
N GLU A 103 -5.27 30.79 -17.55
CA GLU A 103 -5.82 31.76 -18.50
C GLU A 103 -4.82 32.92 -18.53
N LYS A 104 -3.91 32.85 -19.49
CA LYS A 104 -3.23 34.04 -19.98
C LYS A 104 -4.31 34.97 -20.52
N GLU A 105 -4.46 36.13 -19.91
CA GLU A 105 -4.77 37.42 -20.54
C GLU A 105 -4.76 38.44 -19.38
N ASP A 106 -3.57 38.84 -18.90
CA ASP A 106 -2.94 40.08 -19.37
C ASP A 106 -3.36 40.51 -20.78
N LEU A 107 -4.44 41.31 -20.88
CA LEU A 107 -4.46 42.60 -21.60
C LEU A 107 -5.71 43.44 -21.28
#